data_AF-A0A378C180-F1
#
_entry.id   AF-A0A378C180-F1
#
_cell.length_a   1.000
_cell.length_b   1.000
_cell.length_c   1.000
_cell.angle_alpha   90.00
_cell.angle_beta   90.00
_cell.angle_gamma   90.00
#
_symmetry.space_group_name_H-M   'P 1'
#
loop_
_entity.id
_entity.type
_entity.pdbx_description
1 polymer ?
#
loop_
_entity_poly.entity_id
_entity_poly.type
_entity_poly.pdbx_seq_one_letter_code
_entity_poly.pdbx_strand_id
1 'polypeptide(L)' 'MNNWPNPFIEQRADPFILRHLSYYYFIASVPEYDRLEIRRAVTLEGLRDAEPVVVLARAAKRADEPADLGAGAA' A
#
# COMPACT_ATOMS: atom_id res chain seq x y z
N MET A 1 -14.17 16.93 16.47
CA MET A 1 -13.44 15.69 16.14
C MET A 1 -13.65 15.44 14.66
N ASN A 2 -12.58 15.29 13.87
CA ASN A 2 -12.74 14.88 12.48
C ASN A 2 -13.21 13.43 12.44
N ASN A 3 -14.30 13.16 11.72
CA ASN A 3 -14.82 11.81 11.52
C ASN A 3 -14.03 11.15 10.39
N TRP A 4 -13.05 10.32 10.74
CA TRP A 4 -12.24 9.61 9.77
C TRP A 4 -12.94 8.32 9.35
N PRO A 5 -13.17 8.11 8.05
CA PRO A 5 -13.75 6.88 7.57
C PRO A 5 -12.79 5.72 7.85
N ASN A 6 -13.30 4.69 8.52
CA ASN A 6 -12.59 3.45 8.82
C ASN A 6 -13.39 2.29 8.23
N PRO A 7 -12.81 1.47 7.33
CA PRO A 7 -11.43 1.50 6.86
C PRO A 7 -11.07 2.73 6.03
N PHE A 8 -9.85 3.22 6.23
CA PHE A 8 -9.35 4.40 5.54
C PHE A 8 -9.02 4.08 4.08
N ILE A 9 -8.18 3.06 3.86
CA ILE A 9 -7.90 2.45 2.56
C ILE A 9 -8.04 0.94 2.76
N GLU A 10 -8.96 0.33 2.02
CA GLU A 10 -9.26 -1.10 2.09
C GLU A 10 -8.07 -1.96 1.63
N GLN A 11 -8.00 -3.21 2.13
CA GLN A 11 -7.03 -4.21 1.69
C GLN A 11 -5.57 -3.74 1.74
N ARG A 12 -5.21 -2.96 2.77
CA ARG A 12 -3.84 -2.51 3.02
C ARG A 12 -3.48 -2.82 4.47
N ALA A 13 -2.44 -3.65 4.65
CA ALA A 13 -1.88 -3.95 5.96
C ALA A 13 -0.64 -3.09 6.23
N ASP A 14 -0.28 -2.92 7.50
CA ASP A 14 0.92 -2.19 7.93
C ASP A 14 1.01 -0.75 7.35
N PRO A 15 -0.04 0.08 7.49
CA PRO A 15 -0.06 1.39 6.87
C PRO A 15 1.01 2.32 7.43
N PHE A 16 1.81 2.92 6.54
CA PHE A 16 2.76 3.98 6.88
C PHE A 16 2.46 5.24 6.06
N ILE A 17 2.37 6.38 6.76
CA ILE A 17 2.15 7.70 6.15
C ILE A 17 3.31 8.61 6.49
N LEU A 18 3.99 9.12 5.47
CA LEU A 18 5.01 10.15 5.58
C LEU A 18 4.45 11.48 5.09
N ARG A 19 4.57 12.53 5.90
CA ARG A 19 4.35 13.91 5.45
C ARG A 19 5.69 14.54 5.08
N HIS A 20 5.82 14.97 3.83
CA HIS A 20 7.00 15.69 3.35
C HIS A 20 6.57 16.92 2.55
N LEU A 21 7.03 18.10 2.97
CA LEU A 21 6.59 19.40 2.44
C LEU A 21 5.06 19.52 2.48
N SER A 22 4.43 19.70 1.31
CA SER A 22 2.98 19.87 1.14
C SER A 22 2.26 18.57 0.73
N TYR A 23 2.94 17.42 0.82
CA TYR A 23 2.39 16.13 0.39
C TYR A 23 2.41 15.10 1.50
N TYR A 24 1.42 14.23 1.45
CA TYR A 24 1.38 12.96 2.15
C TYR A 24 1.75 11.85 1.17
N TYR A 25 2.52 10.89 1.65
CA TYR A 25 2.91 9.67 0.97
C TYR A 25 2.40 8.50 1.79
N PHE A 26 1.67 7.59 1.15
CA PHE A 26 1.16 6.37 1.76
C PHE A 26 1.79 5.17 1.10
N ILE A 27 2.27 4.24 1.94
CA ILE A 27 2.74 2.91 1.55
C ILE A 27 2.17 1.91 2.56
N ALA A 28 1.86 0.72 2.07
CA ALA A 28 1.32 -0.36 2.87
C ALA A 28 1.55 -1.70 2.15
N SER A 29 1.48 -2.79 2.88
CA SER A 29 1.48 -4.14 2.34
C SER A 29 0.20 -4.35 1.49
N VAL A 30 0.37 -4.72 0.22
CA VAL A 30 -0.72 -5.21 -0.64
C VAL A 30 -1.00 -6.68 -0.34
N PRO A 31 -2.24 -7.18 -0.55
CA PRO A 31 -2.58 -8.58 -0.25
C PRO A 31 -1.72 -9.59 -0.99
N GLU A 32 -1.20 -9.24 -2.18
CA GLU A 32 -0.39 -10.13 -3.00
C GLU A 32 1.08 -10.22 -2.54
N TYR A 33 1.54 -9.33 -1.65
CA TYR A 33 2.93 -9.28 -1.16
C TYR A 33 4.01 -9.33 -2.27
N ASP A 34 3.69 -8.80 -3.45
CA ASP A 34 4.52 -8.90 -4.66
C ASP A 34 5.10 -7.55 -5.09
N ARG A 35 4.65 -6.44 -4.53
CA ARG A 35 5.08 -5.10 -4.93
C ARG A 35 4.97 -4.10 -3.80
N LEU A 36 5.71 -3.00 -3.96
CA LEU A 36 5.57 -1.79 -3.17
C LEU A 36 4.92 -0.71 -4.04
N GLU A 37 3.80 -0.18 -3.56
CA GLU A 37 3.10 0.93 -4.17
C GLU A 37 3.12 2.17 -3.26
N ILE A 38 3.22 3.35 -3.86
CA ILE A 38 3.14 4.63 -3.16
C ILE A 38 1.96 5.42 -3.74
N ARG A 39 1.12 5.94 -2.84
CA ARG A 39 0.11 6.98 -3.16
C ARG A 39 0.58 8.33 -2.65
N ARG A 40 0.27 9.41 -3.38
CA ARG A 40 0.63 10.78 -2.99
C ARG A 40 -0.56 11.71 -3.12
N ALA A 41 -0.83 12.51 -2.08
CA ALA A 41 -1.87 13.53 -2.10
C ALA A 41 -1.47 14.78 -1.28
N VAL A 42 -2.12 15.92 -1.53
CA VAL A 42 -1.90 17.17 -0.77
C VAL A 42 -2.66 17.20 0.56
N THR A 43 -3.69 16.36 0.71
CA THR A 43 -4.45 16.14 1.94
C THR A 43 -4.39 14.68 2.35
N LEU A 44 -4.71 14.39 3.62
CA LEU A 44 -4.76 13.01 4.09
C LEU A 44 -5.89 12.25 3.37
N GLU A 45 -7.07 12.85 3.29
CA GLU A 45 -8.26 12.32 2.62
C GLU A 45 -8.00 12.00 1.15
N GLY A 46 -7.22 12.83 0.46
CA GLY A 46 -6.88 12.61 -0.95
C GLY A 46 -6.09 11.32 -1.20
N LEU A 47 -5.44 10.74 -0.18
CA LEU A 47 -4.73 9.45 -0.32
C LEU A 47 -5.67 8.28 -0.67
N ARG A 48 -6.96 8.40 -0.32
CA ARG A 48 -7.96 7.35 -0.57
C ARG A 48 -8.20 7.15 -2.06
N ASP A 49 -8.23 8.26 -2.79
CA ASP A 49 -8.53 8.31 -4.23
C ASP A 49 -7.26 8.47 -5.09
N ALA A 50 -6.11 8.71 -4.47
CA ALA A 50 -4.85 8.85 -5.18
C ALA A 50 -4.44 7.53 -5.84
N GLU A 51 -4.16 7.60 -7.14
CA GLU A 51 -3.68 6.48 -7.94
C GLU A 51 -2.36 5.91 -7.36
N PRO A 52 -2.29 4.59 -7.09
CA PRO A 52 -1.07 3.97 -6.62
C PRO A 52 -0.03 3.86 -7.75
N VAL A 53 1.22 4.18 -7.43
CA VAL A 53 2.37 3.98 -8.32
C VAL A 53 3.25 2.87 -7.78
N VAL A 54 3.47 1.83 -8.59
CA VAL A 54 4.40 0.74 -8.24
C VAL A 54 5.83 1.25 -8.36
N VAL A 55 6.57 1.24 -7.26
CA VAL A 55 7.98 1.69 -7.21
C VAL A 55 8.97 0.54 -7.20
N LEU A 56 8.52 -0.64 -6.76
CA LEU A 56 9.29 -1.87 -6.78
C LEU A 56 8.33 -3.04 -6.97
N ALA A 57 8.63 -3.91 -7.91
CA ALA A 57 7.93 -5.18 -8.08
C ALA A 57 8.91 -6.32 -7.82
N ARG A 58 8.43 -7.38 -7.19
CA ARG A 58 9.14 -8.66 -7.08
C ARG A 58 9.43 -9.15 -8.50
N ALA A 59 10.64 -9.68 -8.70
CA ALA A 59 10.98 -10.34 -9.95
C ALA A 59 10.02 -11.52 -10.20
N ALA A 60 9.78 -11.83 -11.48
CA ALA A 60 8.98 -12.99 -11.85
C ALA A 60 9.54 -14.25 -11.18
N LYS A 61 8.67 -15.03 -10.56
CA LYS A 61 9.05 -16.33 -9.99
C LYS A 61 9.69 -17.19 -11.08
N ARG A 62 10.76 -17.91 -10.73
CA ARG A 62 11.26 -18.96 -11.61
C ARG A 62 10.24 -20.10 -11.66
N ALA A 63 10.20 -20.83 -12.78
CA ALA A 63 9.19 -21.87 -13.01
C ALA A 63 9.23 -23.01 -11.97
N ASP A 64 10.34 -23.16 -11.25
CA ASP A 64 10.59 -24.15 -10.20
C ASP A 64 10.37 -23.59 -8.77
N GLU A 65 10.03 -22.32 -8.63
CA GLU A 65 9.86 -21.71 -7.32
C GLU A 65 8.53 -22.15 -6.69
N PRO A 66 8.53 -22.70 -5.47
CA PRO A 66 7.30 -23.10 -4.80
C PRO A 66 6.36 -21.90 -4.65
N ALA A 67 5.05 -22.16 -4.73
CA ALA A 67 4.03 -21.16 -4.46
C ALA A 67 4.34 -20.51 -3.10
N ASP A 68 4.43 -19.17 -3.08
CA ASP A 68 4.56 -18.44 -1.81
C ASP A 68 3.31 -18.81 -1.01
N LEU A 69 3.47 -19.56 0.08
CA LEU A 69 2.40 -19.74 1.06
C LEU A 69 2.25 -18.37 1.72
N GLY A 70 1.53 -17.48 1.03
CA GLY A 70 1.39 -16.08 1.42
C GLY A 70 1.09 -16.02 2.90
N ALA A 71 1.87 -15.22 3.62
CA ALA A 71 1.71 -14.97 5.05
C ALA A 71 0.45 -14.13 5.31
N GLY A 72 -0.71 -14.68 4.94
CA GLY A 72 -2.04 -14.07 5.04
C GLY A 72 -3.08 -15.06 5.53
N ALA A 73 -2.67 -16.10 6.28
CA ALA A 73 -3.54 -16.97 7.03
C ALA A 73 -3.24 -16.84 8.54
N ALA A 74 -3.80 -15.80 9.15
CA ALA A 74 -4.08 -15.71 10.58
C ALA A 74 -5.15 -14.65 10.82
#